data_AF-A0A918LSF5-F1
#
_entry.id   AF-A0A918LSF5-F1
#
_cell.length_a   1.000
_cell.length_b   1.000
_cell.length_c   1.000
_cell.angle_alpha   90.00
_cell.angle_beta   90.00
_cell.angle_gamma   90.00
#
_symmetry.space_group_name_H-M   'P 1'
#
loop_
_entity.id
_entity.type
_entity.pdbx_description
1 polymer ?
#
loop_
_entity_poly.entity_id
_entity_poly.type
_entity_poly.pdbx_seq_one_letter_code
_entity_poly.pdbx_strand_id
1 'polypeptide(L)'
;MGSVEQAVREDIEAIGGLVGVEPTLAEMAYRLAADIDAGGGDDGRLLPALNKELRATLKQLVEGRPAEDEDDDLADLDQPD
;
A
#
# COMPACT_ATOMS: atom_id res chain seq x y z
N MET A 1 2.71 21.45 1.73
CA MET A 1 2.12 20.22 1.18
C MET A 1 3.18 19.59 0.31
N GLY A 2 3.60 18.35 0.62
CA GLY A 2 4.60 17.61 -0.15
C GLY A 2 4.00 16.94 -1.38
N SER A 3 4.87 16.40 -2.24
CA SER A 3 4.51 15.60 -3.43
C SER A 3 3.84 14.27 -3.04
N VAL A 4 3.06 13.68 -3.94
CA VAL A 4 2.45 12.36 -3.73
C VAL A 4 3.53 11.30 -3.50
N GLU A 5 4.65 11.35 -4.24
CA GLU A 5 5.78 10.45 -4.06
C GLU A 5 6.34 10.50 -2.64
N GLN A 6 6.49 11.71 -2.09
CA GLN A 6 6.99 11.90 -0.73
C GLN A 6 6.03 11.25 0.29
N ALA A 7 4.73 11.49 0.16
CA ALA A 7 3.74 10.90 1.06
C ALA A 7 3.78 9.35 0.99
N VAL A 8 3.86 8.78 -0.21
CA VAL A 8 3.97 7.33 -0.40
C VAL A 8 5.26 6.76 0.20
N ARG A 9 6.38 7.48 0.12
CA ARG A 9 7.63 7.08 0.77
C ARG A 9 7.50 7.05 2.28
N GLU A 10 6.95 8.12 2.87
CA GLU A 10 6.73 8.21 4.31
C GLU A 10 5.79 7.10 4.81
N ASP A 11 4.70 6.82 4.07
CA ASP A 11 3.76 5.74 4.41
C ASP A 11 4.42 4.36 4.34
N ILE A 12 5.21 4.08 3.30
CA ILE A 12 5.89 2.77 3.14
C ILE A 12 7.04 2.60 4.16
N GLU A 13 7.74 3.68 4.51
CA GLU A 13 8.74 3.66 5.58
C GLU A 13 8.10 3.38 6.94
N ALA A 14 6.92 3.97 7.22
CA ALA A 14 6.15 3.70 8.44
C ALA A 14 5.63 2.25 8.50
N ILE A 15 5.28 1.68 7.35
CA ILE A 15 4.91 0.27 7.17
C ILE A 15 6.09 -0.65 7.58
N GLY A 16 7.31 -0.37 7.12
CA GLY A 16 8.54 -1.05 7.53
C GLY A 16 8.62 -2.55 7.17
N GLY A 17 9.81 -3.16 7.27
CA GLY A 17 9.95 -4.63 7.23
C GLY A 17 9.47 -5.33 5.95
N LEU A 18 9.67 -4.72 4.77
CA LEU A 18 9.17 -5.27 3.51
C LEU A 18 9.80 -6.63 3.16
N VAL A 19 8.98 -7.64 2.86
CA VAL A 19 9.41 -9.00 2.50
C VAL A 19 8.69 -9.54 1.26
N GLY A 20 9.26 -10.58 0.64
CA GLY A 20 8.65 -11.21 -0.53
C GLY A 20 8.51 -10.24 -1.72
N VAL A 21 7.27 -9.99 -2.15
CA VAL A 21 6.97 -9.08 -3.28
C VAL A 21 6.81 -7.62 -2.88
N GLU A 22 6.72 -7.32 -1.58
CA GLU A 22 6.48 -5.98 -1.06
C GLU A 22 7.54 -4.94 -1.49
N PRO A 23 8.86 -5.25 -1.55
CA PRO A 23 9.84 -4.29 -2.09
C PRO A 23 9.57 -3.92 -3.55
N THR A 24 9.06 -4.86 -4.35
CA THR A 24 8.72 -4.58 -5.77
C THR A 24 7.47 -3.72 -5.86
N LEU A 25 6.45 -4.00 -5.04
CA LEU A 25 5.24 -3.19 -4.96
C LEU A 25 5.56 -1.76 -4.48
N ALA A 26 6.50 -1.60 -3.55
CA ALA A 26 6.96 -0.29 -3.08
C ALA A 26 7.61 0.53 -4.20
N GLU A 27 8.54 -0.05 -4.96
CA GLU A 27 9.15 0.62 -6.10
C GLU A 27 8.13 1.02 -7.18
N MET A 28 7.13 0.16 -7.44
CA MET A 28 6.03 0.52 -8.34
C MET A 28 5.18 1.66 -7.79
N ALA A 29 4.87 1.67 -6.49
CA ALA A 29 4.12 2.75 -5.85
C ALA A 29 4.88 4.09 -5.95
N TYR A 30 6.20 4.10 -5.71
CA TYR A 30 7.04 5.29 -5.90
C TYR A 30 6.99 5.79 -7.35
N ARG A 31 7.08 4.88 -8.32
CA ARG A 31 7.06 5.25 -9.74
C ARG A 31 5.72 5.84 -10.16
N LEU A 32 4.61 5.21 -9.75
CA LEU A 32 3.26 5.70 -10.04
C LEU A 32 3.01 7.07 -9.41
N ALA A 33 3.47 7.27 -8.17
CA ALA A 33 3.36 8.55 -7.48
C ALA A 33 4.17 9.66 -8.18
N ALA A 34 5.41 9.35 -8.59
CA ALA A 34 6.24 10.28 -9.37
C ALA A 34 5.59 10.65 -10.71
N ASP A 35 4.96 9.70 -11.40
CA ASP A 35 4.25 9.96 -12.66
C ASP A 35 2.99 10.83 -12.44
N ILE A 36 2.31 10.68 -11.29
CA ILE A 36 1.21 11.57 -10.89
C ILE A 36 1.73 12.99 -10.63
N ASP A 37 2.81 13.12 -9.87
CA ASP A 37 3.44 14.42 -9.57
C ASP A 37 3.96 15.11 -10.84
N ALA A 38 4.39 14.35 -11.85
CA ALA A 38 4.78 14.84 -13.16
C ALA A 38 3.59 15.29 -14.05
N GLY A 39 2.36 15.28 -13.52
CA GLY A 39 1.15 15.71 -14.22
C GLY A 39 0.43 14.59 -14.95
N GLY A 40 0.82 13.32 -14.75
CA GLY A 40 0.08 12.14 -15.17
C GLY A 40 -0.07 11.95 -16.67
N GLY A 41 0.87 12.45 -17.48
CA GLY A 41 0.97 12.22 -18.93
C GLY A 41 -0.24 12.71 -19.75
N ASP A 42 -0.07 12.85 -21.06
CA ASP A 42 -1.17 13.20 -21.99
C ASP A 42 -2.06 14.36 -21.51
N ASP A 43 -1.44 15.47 -21.06
CA ASP A 43 -2.13 16.62 -20.46
C ASP A 43 -3.04 16.27 -19.26
N GLY A 44 -2.62 15.31 -18.43
CA GLY A 44 -3.35 14.83 -17.25
C GLY A 44 -4.37 13.73 -17.53
N ARG A 45 -4.50 13.25 -18.78
CA ARG A 45 -5.50 12.22 -19.12
C ARG A 45 -5.23 10.87 -18.46
N LEU A 46 -3.99 10.55 -18.10
CA LEU A 46 -3.69 9.28 -17.43
C LEU A 46 -3.84 9.36 -15.91
N LEU A 47 -4.03 10.56 -15.32
CA LEU A 47 -4.22 10.73 -13.87
C LEU A 47 -5.29 9.80 -13.28
N PRO A 48 -6.47 9.60 -13.88
CA PRO A 48 -7.47 8.69 -13.31
C PRO A 48 -6.97 7.23 -13.27
N ALA A 49 -6.25 6.80 -14.30
CA ALA A 49 -5.69 5.45 -14.40
C ALA A 49 -4.54 5.26 -13.41
N LEU A 50 -3.58 6.20 -13.37
CA LEU A 50 -2.47 6.20 -12.42
C LEU A 50 -2.94 6.21 -10.97
N ASN A 51 -3.93 7.04 -10.63
CA ASN A 51 -4.52 7.08 -9.30
C ASN A 51 -5.19 5.75 -8.92
N LYS A 52 -5.86 5.08 -9.88
CA LYS A 52 -6.47 3.77 -9.63
C LYS A 52 -5.40 2.72 -9.38
N GLU A 53 -4.33 2.72 -10.17
CA GLU A 53 -3.23 1.78 -10.06
C GLU A 53 -2.44 1.97 -8.75
N LEU A 54 -2.16 3.23 -8.38
CA LEU A 54 -1.51 3.55 -7.11
C LEU A 54 -2.34 3.03 -5.92
N ARG A 55 -3.65 3.30 -5.90
CA ARG A 55 -4.53 2.78 -4.85
C ARG A 55 -4.56 1.25 -4.80
N ALA A 56 -4.55 0.57 -5.95
CA ALA A 56 -4.51 -0.88 -6.02
C ALA A 56 -3.19 -1.45 -5.47
N THR A 57 -2.06 -0.81 -5.82
CA THR A 57 -0.72 -1.20 -5.35
C THR A 57 -0.59 -1.01 -3.83
N LEU A 58 -1.00 0.15 -3.31
CA LEU A 58 -1.00 0.43 -1.87
C LEU A 58 -1.92 -0.53 -1.11
N LYS A 59 -3.08 -0.86 -1.67
CA LYS A 59 -3.98 -1.85 -1.10
C LYS A 59 -3.31 -3.22 -0.96
N GLN A 60 -2.61 -3.69 -2.00
CA GLN A 60 -1.88 -4.96 -1.94
C GLN A 60 -0.75 -4.95 -0.90
N LEU A 61 -0.04 -3.83 -0.75
CA LEU A 61 0.99 -3.67 0.28
C LEU A 61 0.44 -3.79 1.70
N VAL A 62 -0.79 -3.31 1.93
CA VAL A 62 -1.44 -3.35 3.25
C VAL A 62 -2.11 -4.71 3.49
N GLU A 63 -2.81 -5.27 2.50
CA GLU A 63 -3.50 -6.57 2.61
C GLU A 63 -2.55 -7.78 2.60
N GLY A 64 -1.34 -7.63 2.04
CA GLY A 64 -0.32 -8.69 2.05
C GLY A 64 0.26 -8.97 3.44
N ARG A 65 -0.02 -8.10 4.41
CA ARG A 65 0.36 -8.32 5.80
C ARG A 65 -0.58 -9.33 6.42
N PRO A 66 -0.07 -10.34 7.15
CA PRO A 66 -0.95 -11.10 8.03
C PRO A 66 -1.66 -10.10 8.92
N ALA A 67 -2.99 -10.19 9.01
CA ALA A 67 -3.73 -9.48 10.05
C ALA A 67 -3.04 -9.82 11.37
N GLU A 68 -2.61 -8.80 12.12
CA GLU A 68 -2.05 -9.01 13.44
C GLU A 68 -3.10 -9.75 14.28
N ASP A 69 -2.91 -11.06 14.44
CA ASP A 69 -3.54 -11.97 15.39
C ASP A 69 -5.00 -11.64 15.78
N GLU A 70 -5.95 -11.75 14.83
CA GLU A 70 -7.38 -11.98 15.16
C GLU A 70 -7.67 -13.48 15.46
N ASP A 71 -6.63 -14.27 15.77
CA ASP A 71 -6.72 -15.70 16.05
C ASP A 71 -6.63 -16.04 17.55
N ASP A 72 -6.78 -15.07 18.47
CA ASP A 72 -6.64 -15.31 19.93
C ASP A 72 -7.97 -15.31 20.73
N ASP A 73 -9.12 -15.03 20.09
CA ASP A 73 -10.42 -14.90 20.81
C ASP A 73 -11.37 -16.13 20.65
N LEU A 74 -10.96 -17.18 19.93
CA LEU A 74 -11.79 -18.37 19.69
C LEU A 74 -11.41 -19.60 20.53
N ALA A 75 -10.44 -19.47 21.43
CA ALA A 75 -9.96 -20.56 22.29
C ALA A 75 -10.80 -20.80 23.57
N ASP A 76 -11.76 -19.93 23.89
CA ASP A 76 -12.50 -19.97 25.17
C ASP A 76 -13.90 -20.64 25.11
N LEU A 77 -14.24 -21.35 24.02
CA LEU A 77 -15.57 -21.98 23.86
C LEU A 77 -15.64 -23.49 24.17
N ASP A 78 -14.62 -24.10 24.76
CA ASP A 78 -14.61 -25.55 25.05
C ASP A 78 -14.31 -25.92 26.52
N GLN A 79 -14.80 -25.14 27.48
CA GLN A 79 -14.87 -25.59 28.88
C GLN A 79 -16.32 -25.88 29.29
N PRO A 80 -16.72 -27.16 29.41
CA PRO A 80 -18.02 -27.51 30.00
C PRO A 80 -17.96 -27.47 31.54
N ASP A 81 -19.03 -26.95 32.16
CA ASP A 81 -19.37 -27.13 33.58
C ASP A 81 -19.89 -28.56 33.86
#